data_AF-A0A1H7NEW4-F1
#
_entry.id   AF-A0A1H7NEW4-F1
#
_cell.length_a   1.000
_cell.length_b   1.000
_cell.length_c   1.000
_cell.angle_alpha   90.00
_cell.angle_beta   90.00
_cell.angle_gamma   90.00
#
_symmetry.space_group_name_H-M   'P 1'
#
loop_
_entity.id
_entity.type
_entity.pdbx_description
1 polymer ?
#
loop_
_entity_poly.entity_id
_entity_poly.type
_entity_poly.pdbx_seq_one_letter_code
_entity_poly.pdbx_strand_id
1 'polypeptide(L)'
;MYDDSVTYLIVDVSYKYQKMYVIRPQFIIPLISFLRNAALKSLEYKKQLLMVQNQKADLTTFENNLVTFKNSFLYTYENAKKKHQEAIDGIDKAIVQLTKIKESLQISDKHLNAANNKLEIGINY
;
A
#
# COMPACT_ATOMS: atom_id res chain seq x y z
N MET A 1 59.45 -5.77 7.84
CA MET A 1 59.10 -4.93 9.01
C MET A 1 57.61 -4.67 8.92
N TYR A 2 56.81 -5.42 9.68
CA TYR A 2 55.39 -5.13 9.84
C TYR A 2 55.26 -4.16 11.01
N ASP A 3 54.40 -3.18 10.82
CA ASP A 3 54.21 -1.98 11.61
C ASP A 3 53.61 -2.30 13.00
N ASP A 4 54.37 -2.04 14.07
CA ASP A 4 53.96 -2.18 15.47
C ASP A 4 53.06 -1.01 15.96
N SER A 5 52.51 -0.18 15.07
CA SER A 5 51.66 0.95 15.46
C SER A 5 50.17 0.66 15.61
N VAL A 6 49.70 -0.59 15.44
CA VAL A 6 48.31 -0.94 15.78
C VAL A 6 48.24 -1.39 17.24
N THR A 7 48.19 -0.40 18.13
CA THR A 7 47.82 -0.62 19.52
C THR A 7 46.35 -1.03 19.59
N TYR A 8 46.08 -2.34 19.54
CA TYR A 8 44.73 -2.89 19.64
C TYR A 8 44.10 -2.57 21.01
N LEU A 9 42.87 -2.05 20.99
CA LEU A 9 42.11 -1.56 22.15
C LEU A 9 41.52 -2.68 23.02
N ILE A 10 41.23 -3.83 22.39
CA ILE A 10 40.77 -5.09 23.01
C ILE A 10 41.55 -6.21 22.34
N VAL A 11 42.14 -7.09 23.14
CA VAL A 11 42.91 -8.25 22.64
C VAL A 11 42.21 -9.54 23.06
N ASP A 12 41.94 -10.39 22.09
CA ASP A 12 41.41 -11.74 22.33
C ASP A 12 42.56 -12.65 22.82
N VAL A 13 42.43 -13.20 24.02
CA VAL A 13 43.38 -14.18 24.58
C VAL A 13 42.75 -15.55 24.76
N SER A 14 41.65 -15.83 24.05
CA SER A 14 40.90 -17.08 24.11
C SER A 14 41.70 -18.32 23.71
N TYR A 15 42.80 -18.13 22.97
CA TYR A 15 43.77 -19.17 22.64
C TYR A 15 44.53 -19.70 23.87
N LYS A 16 44.63 -18.92 24.95
CA LYS A 16 45.29 -19.29 26.21
C LYS A 16 44.29 -19.58 27.32
N TYR A 17 43.20 -18.82 27.38
CA TYR A 17 42.13 -18.97 28.38
C TYR A 17 40.77 -18.81 27.74
N GLN A 18 39.96 -19.87 27.74
CA GLN A 18 38.67 -19.89 27.04
C GLN A 18 37.78 -18.71 27.45
N LYS A 19 37.27 -17.94 26.46
CA LYS A 19 36.38 -16.77 26.63
C LYS A 19 36.99 -15.56 27.36
N MET A 20 38.31 -15.41 27.35
CA MET A 20 38.97 -14.28 28.01
C MET A 20 39.40 -13.20 26.99
N TYR A 21 39.08 -11.94 27.31
CA TYR A 21 39.50 -10.75 26.57
C TYR A 21 40.25 -9.80 27.50
N VAL A 22 41.34 -9.20 27.02
CA VAL A 22 42.13 -8.22 27.76
C VAL A 22 41.79 -6.82 27.26
N ILE A 23 41.47 -5.92 28.19
CA ILE A 23 41.06 -4.53 27.91
C ILE A 23 41.92 -3.59 28.74
N ARG A 24 42.33 -2.46 28.15
CA ARG A 24 43.13 -1.46 28.88
C ARG A 24 42.29 -0.73 29.94
N PRO A 25 42.82 -0.45 31.14
CA PRO A 25 42.04 0.08 32.27
C PRO A 25 41.26 1.38 31.97
N GLN A 26 41.79 2.26 31.14
CA GLN A 26 41.15 3.52 30.75
C GLN A 26 39.83 3.35 29.97
N PHE A 27 39.54 2.15 29.47
CA PHE A 27 38.30 1.83 28.73
C PHE A 27 37.27 1.06 29.57
N ILE A 28 37.51 0.85 30.87
CA ILE A 28 36.57 0.15 31.75
C ILE A 28 35.25 0.91 31.87
N ILE A 29 35.29 2.24 32.02
CA ILE A 29 34.07 3.05 32.17
C ILE A 29 33.19 3.02 30.91
N PRO A 30 33.73 3.25 29.69
CA PRO A 30 32.98 3.05 28.44
C PRO A 30 32.45 1.62 28.26
N LEU A 31 33.23 0.60 28.63
CA LEU A 31 32.81 -0.80 28.56
C LEU A 31 31.62 -1.09 29.47
N ILE A 32 31.65 -0.63 30.72
CA ILE A 32 30.54 -0.78 31.66
C ILE A 32 29.30 -0.05 31.14
N SER A 33 29.46 1.16 30.60
CA SER A 33 28.35 1.90 29.99
C SER A 33 27.75 1.17 28.79
N PHE A 34 28.58 0.58 27.94
CA PHE A 34 28.15 -0.24 26.81
C PHE A 34 27.39 -1.49 27.27
N LEU A 35 27.94 -2.24 28.22
CA LEU A 35 27.28 -3.41 28.82
C LEU A 35 25.96 -3.04 29.48
N ARG A 36 25.90 -1.92 30.22
CA ARG A 36 24.66 -1.42 30.83
C ARG A 36 23.61 -1.15 29.77
N ASN A 37 23.96 -0.45 28.70
CA ASN A 37 23.02 -0.12 27.63
C ASN A 37 22.57 -1.37 26.86
N ALA A 38 23.47 -2.33 26.63
CA ALA A 38 23.15 -3.62 26.03
C ALA A 38 22.24 -4.47 26.94
N ALA A 39 22.49 -4.49 28.25
CA ALA A 39 21.68 -5.19 29.24
C ALA A 39 20.29 -4.56 29.39
N LEU A 40 20.18 -3.23 29.38
CA LEU A 40 18.88 -2.54 29.39
C LEU A 40 18.06 -2.86 28.14
N LYS A 41 18.69 -2.85 26.96
CA LYS A 41 18.04 -3.28 25.70
C LYS A 41 17.65 -4.76 25.72
N SER A 42 18.48 -5.62 26.31
CA SER A 42 18.19 -7.05 26.46
C SER A 42 17.03 -7.31 27.44
N LEU A 43 16.93 -6.53 28.52
CA LEU A 43 15.82 -6.61 29.47
C LEU A 43 14.50 -6.15 28.83
N GLU A 44 14.54 -5.08 28.05
CA GLU A 44 13.41 -4.62 27.26
C GLU A 44 13.00 -5.69 26.22
N TYR A 45 13.97 -6.26 25.50
CA TYR A 45 13.75 -7.34 24.54
C TYR A 45 13.15 -8.58 25.20
N LYS A 46 13.60 -8.96 26.41
CA LYS A 46 13.04 -10.07 27.19
C LYS A 46 11.61 -9.79 27.65
N LYS A 47 11.30 -8.55 28.05
CA LYS A 47 9.92 -8.12 28.37
C LYS A 47 9.02 -8.17 27.12
N GLN A 48 9.52 -7.71 25.97
CA GLN A 48 8.83 -7.84 24.69
C GLN A 48 8.62 -9.31 24.32
N LEU A 49 9.63 -10.16 24.52
CA LEU A 49 9.53 -11.61 24.26
C LEU A 49 8.49 -12.31 25.13
N LEU A 50 8.33 -11.91 26.39
CA LEU A 50 7.29 -12.41 27.29
C LEU A 50 5.88 -11.91 26.89
N MET A 51 5.78 -10.67 26.39
CA MET A 51 4.55 -10.17 25.73
C MET A 51 4.22 -10.96 24.46
N VAL A 52 5.23 -11.28 23.64
CA VAL A 52 5.10 -12.05 22.40
C VAL A 52 4.84 -13.54 22.65
N GLN A 53 5.32 -14.12 23.75
CA GLN A 53 4.99 -15.51 24.11
C GLN A 53 3.51 -15.68 24.50
N ASN A 54 2.86 -14.64 25.03
CA ASN A 54 1.40 -14.58 25.17
C ASN A 54 0.66 -14.39 23.82
N GLN A 55 1.37 -14.03 22.73
CA GLN A 55 0.82 -13.81 21.38
C GLN A 55 0.79 -15.07 20.49
N LYS A 56 1.06 -16.29 21.00
CA LYS A 56 0.83 -17.51 20.20
C LYS A 56 -0.66 -17.73 19.84
N ALA A 57 -1.59 -17.10 20.55
CA ALA A 57 -3.01 -17.03 20.20
C ALA A 57 -3.35 -15.91 19.17
N ASP A 58 -2.41 -15.00 18.90
CA ASP A 58 -2.63 -13.78 18.10
C ASP A 58 -2.27 -14.00 16.62
N LEU A 59 -1.28 -14.85 16.32
CA LEU A 59 -0.91 -15.15 14.92
C LEU A 59 -2.03 -15.86 14.16
N THR A 60 -2.69 -16.84 14.77
CA THR A 60 -3.85 -17.53 14.15
C THR A 60 -5.04 -16.58 13.98
N THR A 61 -5.26 -15.67 14.93
CA THR A 61 -6.28 -14.61 14.82
C THR A 61 -5.97 -13.68 13.65
N PHE A 62 -4.71 -13.28 13.50
CA PHE A 62 -4.25 -12.44 12.39
C PHE A 62 -4.40 -13.12 11.02
N GLU A 63 -3.97 -14.38 10.90
CA GLU A 63 -4.13 -15.15 9.67
C GLU A 63 -5.60 -15.31 9.28
N ASN A 64 -6.47 -15.61 10.26
CA ASN A 64 -7.92 -15.69 10.03
C ASN A 64 -8.52 -14.34 9.60
N ASN A 65 -8.13 -13.24 10.25
CA ASN A 65 -8.57 -11.90 9.90
C ASN A 65 -8.11 -11.50 8.48
N LEU A 66 -6.89 -11.88 8.09
CA LEU A 66 -6.37 -11.65 6.73
C LEU A 66 -7.16 -12.41 5.68
N VAL A 67 -7.51 -13.68 5.95
CA VAL A 67 -8.34 -14.48 5.05
C VAL A 67 -9.74 -13.88 4.91
N THR A 68 -10.36 -13.47 6.02
CA THR A 68 -11.67 -12.81 6.01
C THR A 68 -11.63 -11.49 5.24
N PHE A 69 -10.60 -10.67 5.46
CA PHE A 69 -10.41 -9.41 4.71
C PHE A 69 -10.20 -9.66 3.23
N LYS A 70 -9.34 -10.62 2.85
CA LYS A 70 -9.09 -10.95 1.45
C LYS A 70 -10.40 -11.37 0.76
N ASN A 71 -11.19 -12.22 1.40
CA ASN A 71 -12.44 -12.73 0.82
C ASN A 71 -13.49 -11.61 0.69
N SER A 72 -13.66 -10.76 1.70
CA SER A 72 -14.61 -9.65 1.66
C SER A 72 -14.19 -8.57 0.66
N PHE A 73 -12.89 -8.30 0.55
CA PHE A 73 -12.31 -7.38 -0.42
C PHE A 73 -12.53 -7.87 -1.85
N LEU A 74 -12.20 -9.14 -2.15
CA LEU A 74 -12.40 -9.71 -3.48
C LEU A 74 -13.87 -9.69 -3.91
N TYR A 75 -14.78 -10.06 -3.00
CA TYR A 75 -16.21 -10.00 -3.27
C TYR A 75 -16.69 -8.57 -3.58
N THR A 76 -16.26 -7.61 -2.76
CA THR A 76 -16.62 -6.20 -2.94
C THR A 76 -16.04 -5.63 -4.23
N TYR A 77 -14.81 -6.00 -4.56
CA TYR A 77 -14.13 -5.60 -5.79
C TYR A 77 -14.83 -6.12 -7.04
N GLU A 78 -15.15 -7.42 -7.10
CA GLU A 78 -15.86 -8.00 -8.25
C GLU A 78 -17.25 -7.38 -8.44
N ASN A 79 -17.97 -7.12 -7.34
CA ASN A 79 -19.25 -6.42 -7.39
C ASN A 79 -19.11 -4.98 -7.91
N ALA A 80 -18.12 -4.24 -7.44
CA ALA A 80 -17.85 -2.87 -7.89
C ALA A 80 -17.46 -2.84 -9.37
N LYS A 81 -16.61 -3.77 -9.81
CA LYS A 81 -16.20 -3.94 -11.20
C LYS A 81 -17.40 -4.23 -12.11
N LYS A 82 -18.29 -5.14 -11.70
CA LYS A 82 -19.52 -5.44 -12.45
C LYS A 82 -20.41 -4.21 -12.59
N LYS A 83 -20.67 -3.48 -11.49
CA LYS A 83 -21.46 -2.25 -11.52
C LYS A 83 -20.83 -1.16 -12.38
N HIS A 84 -19.50 -1.06 -12.38
CA HIS A 84 -18.78 -0.13 -13.23
C HIS A 84 -19.00 -0.46 -14.71
N GLN A 85 -18.87 -1.73 -15.11
CA GLN A 85 -19.15 -2.16 -16.48
C GLN A 85 -20.60 -1.90 -16.89
N GLU A 86 -21.57 -2.24 -16.03
CA GLU A 86 -22.99 -1.97 -16.28
C GLU A 86 -23.27 -0.46 -16.47
N ALA A 87 -22.59 0.41 -15.73
CA ALA A 87 -22.69 1.84 -15.88
C ALA A 87 -22.10 2.33 -17.23
N ILE A 88 -20.96 1.79 -17.65
CA ILE A 88 -20.38 2.07 -18.97
C ILE A 88 -21.34 1.64 -20.09
N ASP A 89 -21.89 0.43 -20.02
CA ASP A 89 -22.87 -0.05 -20.99
C ASP A 89 -24.14 0.82 -21.01
N GLY A 90 -24.53 1.36 -19.85
CA GLY A 90 -25.64 2.32 -19.72
C GLY A 90 -25.35 3.66 -20.41
N ILE A 91 -24.13 4.17 -20.28
CA ILE A 91 -23.66 5.39 -20.96
C ILE A 91 -23.70 5.20 -22.47
N ASP A 92 -23.20 4.07 -22.98
CA ASP A 92 -23.21 3.79 -24.42
C ASP A 92 -24.62 3.74 -25.00
N LYS A 93 -25.56 3.10 -24.28
CA LYS A 93 -26.98 3.10 -24.66
C LYS A 93 -27.58 4.51 -24.69
N ALA A 94 -27.24 5.34 -23.70
CA ALA A 94 -27.70 6.72 -23.66
C ALA A 94 -27.15 7.54 -24.84
N ILE A 95 -25.87 7.35 -25.21
CA ILE A 95 -25.26 8.00 -26.38
C ILE A 95 -26.00 7.62 -27.67
N VAL A 96 -26.33 6.34 -27.84
CA VAL A 96 -27.11 5.88 -29.01
C VAL A 96 -28.49 6.54 -29.04
N GLN A 97 -29.18 6.63 -27.90
CA GLN A 97 -30.48 7.30 -27.82
C GLN A 97 -30.38 8.79 -28.14
N LEU A 98 -29.41 9.50 -27.55
CA LEU A 98 -29.17 10.92 -27.80
C LEU A 98 -28.84 11.19 -29.28
N THR A 99 -28.10 10.29 -29.92
CA THR A 99 -27.79 10.38 -31.35
C THR A 99 -29.05 10.24 -32.21
N LYS A 100 -29.91 9.27 -31.92
CA LYS A 100 -31.20 9.10 -32.63
C LYS A 100 -32.12 10.32 -32.44
N ILE A 101 -32.17 10.88 -31.24
CA ILE A 101 -32.94 12.10 -30.96
C ILE A 101 -32.39 13.26 -31.79
N LYS A 102 -31.06 13.43 -31.82
CA LYS A 102 -30.41 14.46 -32.65
C LYS A 102 -30.76 14.31 -34.13
N GLU A 103 -30.70 13.10 -34.69
CA GLU A 103 -31.08 12.83 -36.08
C GLU A 103 -32.54 13.18 -36.35
N SER A 104 -33.44 12.82 -35.42
CA SER A 104 -34.87 13.12 -35.54
C SER A 104 -35.14 14.63 -35.51
N LEU A 105 -34.43 15.37 -34.65
CA LEU A 105 -34.50 16.84 -34.62
C LEU A 105 -33.99 17.46 -35.92
N GLN A 106 -32.87 16.99 -36.46
CA GLN A 106 -32.35 17.47 -37.75
C GLN A 106 -33.32 17.23 -38.91
N ILE A 107 -34.03 16.10 -38.91
CA ILE A 107 -35.09 15.82 -39.89
C ILE A 107 -36.27 16.78 -39.68
N SER A 108 -36.69 17.00 -38.43
CA SER A 108 -37.75 17.95 -38.09
C SER A 108 -37.42 19.37 -38.58
N ASP A 109 -36.19 19.85 -38.36
CA ASP A 109 -35.72 21.15 -38.84
C ASP A 109 -35.78 21.24 -40.37
N LYS A 110 -35.37 20.19 -41.09
CA LYS A 110 -35.50 20.15 -42.57
C LYS A 110 -36.95 20.26 -43.02
N HIS A 111 -37.87 19.59 -42.33
CA HIS A 111 -39.30 19.70 -42.63
C HIS A 111 -39.85 21.10 -42.36
N LEU A 112 -39.47 21.72 -41.25
CA LEU A 112 -39.86 23.09 -40.93
C LEU A 112 -39.35 24.08 -41.98
N ASN A 113 -38.07 23.96 -42.37
CA ASN A 113 -37.49 24.79 -43.42
C ASN A 113 -38.20 24.60 -44.77
N ALA A 114 -38.49 23.36 -45.15
CA ALA A 114 -39.21 23.07 -46.39
C ALA A 114 -40.66 23.59 -46.38
N ALA A 115 -41.34 23.53 -45.24
CA ALA A 115 -42.66 24.10 -45.06
C ALA A 115 -42.63 25.63 -45.15
N ASN A 116 -41.64 26.27 -44.52
CA ASN A 116 -41.45 27.72 -44.59
C ASN A 116 -41.23 28.19 -46.03
N ASN A 117 -40.34 27.52 -46.77
CA ASN A 117 -40.08 27.85 -48.17
C ASN A 117 -41.34 27.71 -49.06
N LYS A 118 -42.22 26.73 -48.78
CA LYS A 118 -43.49 26.59 -49.51
C LYS A 118 -44.47 27.72 -49.20
N LEU A 119 -44.55 28.15 -47.94
CA LEU A 119 -45.39 29.28 -47.54
C LEU A 119 -44.92 30.58 -48.21
N GLU A 120 -43.62 30.86 -48.19
CA GLU A 120 -43.06 32.06 -48.84
C GLU A 120 -43.35 32.10 -50.35
N ILE A 121 -43.31 30.96 -51.04
CA ILE A 121 -43.69 30.89 -52.46
C ILE A 121 -45.19 31.12 -52.62
N GLY A 122 -46.04 30.52 -51.78
CA GLY A 122 -47.50 30.66 -51.86
C GLY A 122 -48.04 32.06 -51.49
N ILE A 123 -47.27 32.86 -50.75
CA ILE A 123 -47.63 34.25 -50.39
C ILE A 123 -47.20 35.25 -51.49
N ASN A 124 -46.29 34.86 -52.39
CA ASN A 124 -45.80 35.69 -53.51
C ASN A 124 -46.55 35.47 -54.84
N TYR A 125 -47.70 34.79 -54.81
CA TYR A 125 -48.67 34.68 -55.91
C TYR A 125 -50.02 35.26 -55.48
#